data_AF-C4WSP3-F1
#
_entry.id   AF-C4WSP3-F1
#
_cell.length_a   1.000
_cell.length_b   1.000
_cell.length_c   1.000
_cell.angle_alpha   90.00
_cell.angle_beta   90.00
_cell.angle_gamma   90.00
#
_symmetry.space_group_name_H-M   'P 1'
#
loop_
_entity.id
_entity.type
_entity.pdbx_description
1 polymer ?
#
loop_
_entity_poly.entity_id
_entity_poly.type
_entity_poly.pdbx_seq_one_letter_code
_entity_poly.pdbx_strand_id
1 'polypeptide(L)'
;MKKMKGEKKPNDSVEKTNEKPPKVNGTTSKTKLVFNRINFLGEQTEIVPPPTSTNAKVALDEIKTKQQMYNELEKSGETDKAKELKKRDAWKNVLAKAEGVKVKDNVELLKKTIARKERQKKVSKTKWEERTNTLEKTKKEKQDKRTNNLLKKKQEKKEKTKKKAIKKGRFVPGIN
;
A
#
# COMPACT_ATOMS: atom_id res chain seq x y z
N MET A 1 -25.70 -49.23 18.96
CA MET A 1 -24.98 -47.95 19.19
C MET A 1 -25.06 -47.09 17.92
N LYS A 2 -25.92 -46.06 17.92
CA LYS A 2 -26.22 -45.21 16.76
C LYS A 2 -25.62 -43.82 17.05
N LYS A 3 -24.52 -43.43 16.38
CA LYS A 3 -23.93 -42.09 16.55
C LYS A 3 -24.74 -41.08 15.73
N MET A 4 -25.36 -40.14 16.42
CA MET A 4 -26.16 -39.05 15.86
C MET A 4 -25.27 -38.03 15.15
N LYS A 5 -25.72 -37.56 13.99
CA LYS A 5 -25.15 -36.47 13.21
C LYS A 5 -25.37 -35.15 13.96
N GLY A 6 -24.32 -34.37 14.15
CA GLY A 6 -24.42 -32.99 14.66
C GLY A 6 -24.95 -32.06 13.56
N GLU A 7 -26.11 -31.48 13.81
CA GLU A 7 -26.69 -30.40 13.00
C GLU A 7 -25.95 -29.09 13.28
N LYS A 8 -25.63 -28.38 12.19
CA LYS A 8 -25.10 -27.01 12.22
C LYS A 8 -26.28 -26.06 12.39
N LYS A 9 -26.27 -25.25 13.46
CA LYS A 9 -27.22 -24.15 13.61
C LYS A 9 -26.92 -23.03 12.58
N PRO A 10 -27.95 -22.39 12.01
CA PRO A 10 -27.78 -21.22 11.16
C PRO A 10 -27.35 -20.00 12.01
N ASN A 11 -26.40 -19.24 11.48
CA ASN A 11 -25.89 -18.01 12.08
C ASN A 11 -26.82 -16.87 11.64
N ASP A 12 -27.67 -16.38 12.54
CA ASP A 12 -28.49 -15.20 12.28
C ASP A 12 -27.61 -13.95 12.16
N SER A 13 -27.78 -13.28 11.03
CA SER A 13 -27.07 -12.09 10.64
C SER A 13 -27.77 -10.89 11.26
N VAL A 14 -27.33 -10.45 12.45
CA VAL A 14 -27.79 -9.21 13.05
C VAL A 14 -26.96 -8.06 12.46
N GLU A 15 -27.53 -7.37 11.47
CA GLU A 15 -27.04 -6.08 10.97
C GLU A 15 -27.08 -5.05 12.11
N LYS A 16 -25.90 -4.63 12.59
CA LYS A 16 -25.77 -3.46 13.45
C LYS A 16 -25.75 -2.21 12.57
N THR A 17 -26.91 -1.57 12.43
CA THR A 17 -26.99 -0.19 11.96
C THR A 17 -26.42 0.74 13.04
N ASN A 18 -25.28 1.38 12.76
CA ASN A 18 -24.72 2.43 13.62
C ASN A 18 -25.30 3.78 13.17
N GLU A 19 -26.51 4.09 13.61
CA GLU A 19 -27.03 5.45 13.49
C GLU A 19 -26.62 6.28 14.71
N LYS A 20 -25.96 7.41 14.43
CA LYS A 20 -25.46 8.36 15.42
C LYS A 20 -26.65 9.21 15.92
N PRO A 21 -26.81 9.47 17.23
CA PRO A 21 -27.95 10.25 17.72
C PRO A 21 -27.92 11.69 17.15
N PRO A 22 -29.09 12.28 16.84
CA PRO A 22 -29.15 13.64 16.32
C PRO A 22 -28.65 14.63 17.37
N LYS A 23 -27.74 15.53 16.96
CA LYS A 23 -27.27 16.63 17.79
C LYS A 23 -28.40 17.65 17.95
N VAL A 24 -28.88 17.80 19.19
CA VAL A 24 -29.77 18.88 19.59
C VAL A 24 -29.03 20.20 19.44
N ASN A 25 -29.37 20.99 18.42
CA ASN A 25 -28.90 22.36 18.29
C ASN A 25 -29.92 23.28 18.98
N GLY A 26 -29.64 23.61 20.24
CA GLY A 26 -30.35 24.63 21.01
C GLY A 26 -30.25 26.01 20.37
N THR A 27 -31.35 26.73 20.48
CA THR A 27 -31.69 28.03 19.87
C THR A 27 -30.93 29.23 20.45
N THR A 28 -31.11 30.35 19.75
CA THR A 28 -31.12 31.75 20.23
C THR A 28 -29.95 32.62 19.76
N SER A 29 -30.33 33.60 18.95
CA SER A 29 -29.57 34.75 18.48
C SER A 29 -29.30 35.71 19.65
N LYS A 30 -28.04 35.79 20.08
CA LYS A 30 -27.34 36.98 20.60
C LYS A 30 -25.98 36.52 21.13
N THR A 31 -24.93 36.89 20.39
CA THR A 31 -23.51 36.88 20.79
C THR A 31 -22.96 35.60 21.44
N LYS A 32 -22.50 34.64 20.61
CA LYS A 32 -21.60 33.56 21.04
C LYS A 32 -20.16 34.08 21.09
N LEU A 33 -19.68 34.45 22.28
CA LEU A 33 -18.25 34.59 22.55
C LEU A 33 -17.64 33.18 22.57
N VAL A 34 -16.87 32.84 21.54
CA VAL A 34 -16.10 31.58 21.48
C VAL A 34 -14.70 31.88 21.99
N PHE A 35 -14.41 31.40 23.20
CA PHE A 35 -13.13 31.56 23.89
C PHE A 35 -12.05 30.66 23.26
N ASN A 36 -11.60 31.02 22.05
CA ASN A 36 -10.27 30.72 21.49
C ASN A 36 -9.99 31.37 20.12
N ARG A 37 -10.76 32.38 19.69
CA ARG A 37 -10.45 33.17 18.49
C ARG A 37 -10.69 34.65 18.74
N ILE A 38 -9.61 35.35 19.08
CA ILE A 38 -9.56 36.82 19.01
C ILE A 38 -9.56 37.17 17.52
N ASN A 39 -10.70 37.66 17.02
CA ASN A 39 -10.76 38.27 15.70
C ASN A 39 -10.30 39.72 15.83
N PHE A 40 -9.06 40.03 15.43
CA PHE A 40 -8.63 41.41 15.24
C PHE A 40 -9.39 41.97 14.02
N LEU A 41 -10.25 42.93 14.31
CA LEU A 41 -11.11 43.61 13.36
C LEU A 41 -10.23 44.52 12.47
N GLY A 42 -10.03 44.19 11.18
CA GLY A 42 -9.49 45.20 10.26
C GLY A 42 -8.95 44.76 8.90
N GLU A 43 -8.28 43.62 8.76
CA GLU A 43 -7.70 43.23 7.46
C GLU A 43 -7.60 41.70 7.37
N GLN A 44 -8.59 41.07 6.73
CA GLN A 44 -8.49 39.67 6.33
C GLN A 44 -7.68 39.59 5.04
N THR A 45 -6.35 39.67 5.13
CA THR A 45 -5.59 38.79 4.23
C THR A 45 -5.79 37.40 4.83
N GLU A 46 -6.69 36.59 4.25
CA GLU A 46 -6.64 35.16 4.55
C GLU A 46 -5.22 34.71 4.20
N ILE A 47 -4.41 34.44 5.22
CA ILE A 47 -3.09 33.87 5.03
C ILE A 47 -3.37 32.43 4.61
N VAL A 48 -3.64 32.22 3.32
CA VAL A 48 -3.84 30.89 2.78
C VAL A 48 -2.49 30.19 2.92
N PRO A 49 -2.38 29.14 3.76
CA PRO A 49 -1.12 28.48 3.94
C PRO A 49 -0.67 27.92 2.59
N PRO A 50 0.65 27.94 2.29
CA PRO A 50 1.14 27.45 1.02
C PRO A 50 0.72 25.98 0.85
N PRO A 51 0.19 25.59 -0.32
CA PRO A 51 -0.20 24.21 -0.55
C PRO A 51 1.02 23.31 -0.36
N THR A 52 0.94 22.35 0.56
CA THR A 52 2.04 21.41 0.80
C THR A 52 1.78 20.13 0.03
N SER A 53 2.69 19.77 -0.88
CA SER A 53 2.51 18.59 -1.70
C SER A 53 2.59 17.30 -0.86
N THR A 54 1.58 16.43 -1.02
CA THR A 54 1.53 15.13 -0.33
C THR A 54 2.63 14.20 -0.83
N ASN A 55 3.02 14.34 -2.10
CA ASN A 55 3.99 13.49 -2.78
C ASN A 55 5.43 14.01 -2.62
N ALA A 56 6.30 13.19 -2.02
CA ALA A 56 7.70 13.56 -1.76
C ALA A 56 8.52 13.86 -3.03
N LYS A 57 8.17 13.27 -4.18
CA LYS A 57 8.82 13.58 -5.47
C LYS A 57 8.45 14.99 -5.95
N VAL A 58 7.16 15.29 -5.93
CA VAL A 58 6.63 16.61 -6.31
C VAL A 58 7.22 17.69 -5.40
N ALA A 59 7.24 17.48 -4.08
CA ALA A 59 7.88 18.39 -3.14
C ALA A 59 9.36 18.64 -3.45
N LEU A 60 10.10 17.59 -3.81
CA LEU A 60 11.51 17.70 -4.16
C LEU A 60 11.72 18.49 -5.45
N ASP A 61 10.86 18.29 -6.44
CA ASP A 61 10.92 19.00 -7.71
C ASP A 61 10.50 20.47 -7.56
N GLU A 62 9.47 20.77 -6.75
CA GLU A 62 9.09 22.14 -6.37
C GLU A 62 10.24 22.90 -5.69
N ILE A 63 11.03 22.23 -4.83
CA ILE A 63 12.21 22.85 -4.21
C ILE A 63 13.27 23.14 -5.26
N LYS A 64 13.55 22.19 -6.17
CA LYS A 64 14.53 22.38 -7.24
C LYS A 64 14.13 23.51 -8.19
N THR A 65 12.87 23.58 -8.60
CA THR A 65 12.41 24.64 -9.51
C THR A 65 12.54 26.01 -8.85
N LYS A 66 12.17 26.15 -7.57
CA LYS A 66 12.41 27.39 -6.82
C LYS A 66 13.89 27.76 -6.74
N GLN A 67 14.76 26.79 -6.47
CA GLN A 67 16.21 27.02 -6.46
C GLN A 67 16.73 27.45 -7.83
N GLN A 68 16.26 26.84 -8.91
CA GLN A 68 16.61 27.22 -10.28
C GLN A 68 16.17 28.66 -10.59
N MET A 69 14.93 29.01 -10.25
CA MET A 69 14.42 30.38 -10.41
C MET A 69 15.28 31.42 -9.69
N TYR A 70 15.67 31.15 -8.44
CA TYR A 70 16.57 32.07 -7.74
C TYR A 70 17.95 32.17 -8.39
N ASN A 71 18.51 31.04 -8.83
CA ASN A 71 19.82 31.01 -9.48
C ASN A 71 19.79 31.73 -10.84
N GLU A 72 18.68 31.65 -11.58
CA GLU A 72 18.48 32.36 -12.85
C GLU A 72 18.42 33.87 -12.63
N LEU A 73 17.70 34.33 -11.59
CA LEU A 73 17.66 35.75 -11.22
C LEU A 73 19.01 36.28 -10.73
N GLU A 74 19.79 35.45 -10.03
CA GLU A 74 21.16 35.81 -9.63
C GLU A 74 22.09 35.91 -10.85
N LYS A 75 21.92 35.04 -11.85
CA LYS A 75 22.70 35.06 -13.09
C LYS A 75 22.35 36.24 -14.01
N SER A 76 21.08 36.69 -14.02
CA SER A 76 20.66 37.84 -14.83
C SER A 76 21.09 39.19 -14.24
N GLY A 77 21.76 39.20 -13.09
CA GLY A 77 22.24 40.41 -12.42
C GLY A 77 21.24 41.01 -11.43
N GLU A 78 20.05 40.43 -11.27
CA GLU A 78 19.01 40.90 -10.35
C GLU A 78 19.16 40.30 -8.93
N THR A 79 20.37 40.39 -8.37
CA THR A 79 20.72 39.73 -7.10
C THR A 79 19.87 40.18 -5.92
N ASP A 80 19.45 41.44 -5.89
CA ASP A 80 18.69 41.99 -4.78
C ASP A 80 17.24 41.51 -4.79
N LYS A 81 16.63 41.41 -5.98
CA LYS A 81 15.31 40.80 -6.14
C LYS A 81 15.31 39.33 -5.74
N ALA A 82 16.36 38.58 -6.10
CA ALA A 82 16.51 37.18 -5.69
C ALA A 82 16.61 37.05 -4.15
N LYS A 83 17.39 37.91 -3.48
CA LYS A 83 17.50 37.94 -2.02
C LYS A 83 16.18 38.30 -1.35
N GLU A 84 15.44 39.27 -1.89
CA GLU A 84 14.13 39.68 -1.37
C GLU A 84 13.12 38.54 -1.48
N LEU A 85 13.05 37.87 -2.64
CA LEU A 85 12.18 36.71 -2.84
C LEU A 85 12.53 35.55 -1.89
N LYS A 86 13.81 35.23 -1.72
CA LYS A 86 14.27 34.21 -0.75
C LYS A 86 13.83 34.56 0.67
N LYS A 87 14.01 35.82 1.09
CA LYS A 87 13.58 36.30 2.43
C LYS A 87 12.07 36.19 2.58
N ARG A 88 11.30 36.66 1.60
CA ARG A 88 9.84 36.60 1.60
C ARG A 88 9.34 35.16 1.72
N ASP A 89 9.91 34.24 0.95
CA ASP A 89 9.50 32.84 0.97
C ASP A 89 9.92 32.13 2.28
N ALA A 90 11.06 32.52 2.88
CA ALA A 90 11.45 32.08 4.20
C ALA A 90 10.45 32.53 5.28
N TRP A 91 10.04 33.81 5.27
CA TRP A 91 9.02 34.32 6.19
C TRP A 91 7.67 33.64 6.00
N LYS A 92 7.22 33.43 4.76
CA LYS A 92 6.00 32.66 4.47
C LYS A 92 6.06 31.25 5.05
N ASN A 93 7.20 30.56 4.92
CA ASN A 93 7.36 29.23 5.49
C ASN A 93 7.35 29.23 7.02
N VAL A 94 7.96 30.23 7.66
CA VAL A 94 7.95 30.38 9.13
C VAL A 94 6.54 30.65 9.63
N LEU A 95 5.80 31.57 8.99
CA LEU A 95 4.41 31.86 9.32
C LEU A 95 3.52 30.62 9.17
N ALA A 96 3.65 29.89 8.07
CA ALA A 96 2.89 28.66 7.84
C ALA A 96 3.21 27.57 8.90
N LYS A 97 4.47 27.47 9.34
CA LYS A 97 4.86 26.55 10.43
C LYS A 97 4.23 26.98 11.76
N ALA A 98 4.18 28.29 12.05
CA ALA A 98 3.55 28.82 13.26
C ALA A 98 2.02 28.63 13.28
N GLU A 99 1.37 28.71 12.11
CA GLU A 99 -0.05 28.40 11.93
C GLU A 99 -0.36 26.90 12.15
N GLY A 100 0.65 26.04 12.06
CA GLY A 100 0.54 24.59 12.25
C GLY A 100 0.52 23.79 10.95
N VAL A 101 0.81 24.42 9.80
CA VAL A 101 0.90 23.73 8.51
C VAL A 101 2.22 22.97 8.40
N LYS A 102 2.13 21.70 7.99
CA LYS A 102 3.28 20.81 7.85
C LYS A 102 4.07 21.09 6.57
N VAL A 103 4.97 22.07 6.63
CA VAL A 103 5.87 22.41 5.51
C VAL A 103 6.94 21.32 5.34
N LYS A 104 7.03 20.73 4.14
CA LYS A 104 8.00 19.67 3.79
C LYS A 104 9.10 20.21 2.86
N ASP A 105 9.95 21.07 3.41
CA ASP A 105 11.00 21.79 2.68
C ASP A 105 12.39 21.11 2.73
N ASN A 106 12.59 20.09 3.58
CA ASN A 106 13.90 19.43 3.75
C ASN A 106 14.21 18.39 2.65
N VAL A 107 15.20 18.70 1.82
CA VAL A 107 15.66 17.88 0.69
C VAL A 107 16.14 16.49 1.12
N GLU A 108 16.92 16.37 2.19
CA GLU A 108 17.48 15.09 2.64
C GLU A 108 16.38 14.14 3.11
N LEU A 109 15.41 14.67 3.87
CA LEU A 109 14.28 13.88 4.36
C LEU A 109 13.37 13.43 3.20
N LEU A 110 13.17 14.28 2.20
CA LEU A 110 12.43 13.93 0.99
C LEU A 110 13.12 12.80 0.22
N LYS A 111 14.44 12.89 0.01
CA LYS A 111 15.24 11.81 -0.61
C LYS A 111 15.15 10.50 0.18
N LYS A 112 15.32 10.55 1.51
CA LYS A 112 15.17 9.39 2.40
C LYS A 112 13.76 8.77 2.30
N THR A 113 12.73 9.60 2.23
CA THR A 113 11.33 9.16 2.08
C THR A 113 11.12 8.44 0.75
N ILE A 114 11.67 8.97 -0.34
CA ILE A 114 11.62 8.34 -1.67
C ILE A 114 12.31 6.96 -1.62
N ALA A 115 13.54 6.90 -1.11
CA ALA A 115 14.29 5.65 -0.98
C ALA A 115 13.56 4.60 -0.12
N ARG A 116 12.92 5.02 0.98
CA ARG A 116 12.10 4.13 1.82
C ARG A 116 10.91 3.56 1.04
N LYS A 117 10.20 4.40 0.28
CA LYS A 117 9.07 3.95 -0.56
C LYS A 117 9.53 2.97 -1.64
N GLU A 118 10.68 3.22 -2.26
CA GLU A 118 11.26 2.33 -3.27
C GLU A 118 11.68 0.98 -2.66
N ARG A 119 12.33 0.98 -1.49
CA ARG A 119 12.64 -0.23 -0.75
C ARG A 119 11.39 -1.04 -0.41
N GLN A 120 10.33 -0.39 0.07
CA GLN A 120 9.05 -1.05 0.36
C GLN A 120 8.46 -1.70 -0.90
N LYS A 121 8.48 -1.01 -2.05
CA LYS A 121 8.02 -1.57 -3.32
C LYS A 121 8.84 -2.78 -3.75
N LYS A 122 10.18 -2.73 -3.60
CA LYS A 122 11.07 -3.87 -3.90
C LYS A 122 10.73 -5.09 -3.03
N VAL A 123 10.62 -4.89 -1.71
CA VAL A 123 10.26 -5.97 -0.77
C VAL A 123 8.88 -6.53 -1.07
N SER A 124 7.92 -5.70 -1.43
CA SER A 124 6.60 -6.19 -1.84
C SER A 124 6.71 -7.02 -3.11
N LYS A 125 7.41 -6.53 -4.14
CA LYS A 125 7.62 -7.25 -5.40
C LYS A 125 8.24 -8.63 -5.17
N THR A 126 9.33 -8.73 -4.43
CA THR A 126 9.98 -10.02 -4.14
C THR A 126 9.06 -10.98 -3.39
N LYS A 127 8.30 -10.50 -2.40
CA LYS A 127 7.33 -11.33 -1.67
C LYS A 127 6.22 -11.86 -2.58
N TRP A 128 5.78 -11.08 -3.56
CA TRP A 128 4.78 -11.53 -4.52
C TRP A 128 5.36 -12.58 -5.47
N GLU A 129 6.59 -12.39 -5.95
CA GLU A 129 7.31 -13.38 -6.78
C GLU A 129 7.57 -14.69 -6.02
N GLU A 130 7.98 -14.63 -4.76
CA GLU A 130 8.14 -15.81 -3.90
C GLU A 130 6.83 -16.59 -3.74
N ARG A 131 5.71 -15.87 -3.57
CA ARG A 131 4.38 -16.49 -3.47
C ARG A 131 3.96 -17.16 -4.77
N THR A 132 4.15 -16.51 -5.92
CA THR A 132 3.82 -17.12 -7.22
C THR A 132 4.66 -18.35 -7.48
N ASN A 133 5.98 -18.27 -7.22
CA ASN A 133 6.90 -19.40 -7.37
C ASN A 133 6.52 -20.57 -6.45
N THR A 134 6.14 -20.29 -5.20
CA THR A 134 5.68 -21.32 -4.26
C THR A 134 4.38 -21.97 -4.73
N LEU A 135 3.43 -21.18 -5.24
CA LEU A 135 2.18 -21.70 -5.79
C LEU A 135 2.42 -22.58 -7.02
N GLU A 136 3.29 -22.17 -7.93
CA GLU A 136 3.65 -22.95 -9.12
C GLU A 136 4.37 -24.25 -8.74
N LYS A 137 5.34 -24.17 -7.83
CA LYS A 137 6.05 -25.35 -7.32
C LYS A 137 5.09 -26.35 -6.68
N THR A 138 4.19 -25.90 -5.80
CA THR A 138 3.22 -26.78 -5.13
C THR A 138 2.21 -27.39 -6.12
N LYS A 139 1.77 -26.65 -7.14
CA LYS A 139 0.95 -27.19 -8.24
C LYS A 139 1.70 -28.28 -9.00
N LYS A 140 2.95 -28.00 -9.40
CA LYS A 140 3.80 -28.94 -10.12
C LYS A 140 4.05 -30.21 -9.31
N GLU A 141 4.44 -30.10 -8.04
CA GLU A 141 4.66 -31.25 -7.15
C GLU A 141 3.42 -32.13 -7.00
N LYS A 142 2.22 -31.53 -6.87
CA LYS A 142 0.97 -32.29 -6.80
C LYS A 142 0.67 -33.02 -8.11
N GLN A 143 0.91 -32.36 -9.24
CA GLN A 143 0.73 -32.96 -10.55
C GLN A 143 1.72 -34.10 -10.79
N ASP A 144 3.00 -33.91 -10.46
CA ASP A 144 4.05 -34.92 -10.58
C ASP A 144 3.78 -36.14 -9.69
N LYS A 145 3.30 -35.92 -8.45
CA LYS A 145 2.84 -37.02 -7.58
C LYS A 145 1.70 -37.80 -8.22
N ARG A 146 0.73 -37.12 -8.85
CA ARG A 146 -0.39 -37.78 -9.53
C ARG A 146 0.07 -38.57 -10.75
N THR A 147 0.93 -38.01 -11.61
CA THR A 147 1.44 -38.68 -12.81
C THR A 147 2.25 -39.92 -12.42
N ASN A 148 3.15 -39.81 -11.44
CA ASN A 148 3.93 -40.93 -10.92
C ASN A 148 3.04 -42.05 -10.34
N ASN A 149 2.01 -41.70 -9.57
CA ASN A 149 1.07 -42.69 -9.04
C ASN A 149 0.26 -43.39 -10.15
N LEU A 150 -0.13 -42.66 -11.20
CA LEU A 150 -0.82 -43.25 -12.36
C LEU A 150 0.11 -44.18 -13.16
N LEU A 151 1.37 -43.79 -13.36
CA LEU A 151 2.38 -44.62 -14.02
C LEU A 151 2.64 -45.91 -13.23
N LYS A 152 2.83 -45.80 -11.91
CA LYS A 152 2.97 -46.96 -11.02
C LYS A 152 1.78 -47.90 -11.11
N LYS A 153 0.53 -47.37 -11.05
CA LYS A 153 -0.69 -48.19 -11.22
C LYS A 153 -0.74 -48.88 -12.60
N LYS A 154 -0.30 -48.21 -13.67
CA LYS A 154 -0.24 -48.82 -15.02
C LYS A 154 0.80 -49.94 -15.07
N GLN A 155 1.98 -49.74 -14.50
CA GLN A 155 3.04 -50.74 -14.41
C GLN A 155 2.61 -51.94 -13.58
N GLU A 156 2.06 -51.73 -12.38
CA GLU A 156 1.54 -52.81 -11.51
C GLU A 156 0.45 -53.63 -12.21
N LYS A 157 -0.43 -53.00 -12.99
CA LYS A 157 -1.43 -53.72 -13.81
C LYS A 157 -0.75 -54.62 -14.85
N LYS A 158 0.25 -54.10 -15.58
CA LYS A 158 1.02 -54.87 -16.57
C LYS A 158 1.80 -56.01 -15.92
N GLU A 159 2.39 -55.79 -14.75
CA GLU A 159 3.10 -56.84 -14.01
C GLU A 159 2.14 -57.91 -13.49
N LYS A 160 0.97 -57.52 -12.96
CA LYS A 160 -0.06 -58.47 -12.53
C LYS A 160 -0.56 -59.32 -13.69
N THR A 161 -0.79 -58.75 -14.88
CA THR A 161 -1.19 -59.54 -16.06
C THR A 161 -0.07 -60.47 -16.51
N LYS A 162 1.19 -60.01 -16.56
CA LYS A 162 2.36 -60.87 -16.84
C LYS A 162 2.48 -62.04 -15.85
N LYS A 163 2.41 -61.78 -14.54
CA LYS A 163 2.46 -62.82 -13.49
C LYS A 163 1.33 -63.85 -13.64
N LYS A 164 0.11 -63.42 -13.99
CA LYS A 164 -1.01 -64.33 -14.27
C LYS A 164 -0.79 -65.19 -15.52
N ALA A 165 -0.18 -64.64 -16.57
CA ALA A 165 0.14 -65.38 -17.79
C ALA A 165 1.22 -66.45 -17.53
N ILE A 166 2.27 -66.11 -16.76
CA ILE A 166 3.30 -67.06 -16.30
C ILE A 166 2.68 -68.22 -15.53
N LYS A 167 1.85 -67.92 -14.51
CA LYS A 167 1.19 -68.96 -13.69
C LYS A 167 0.29 -69.91 -14.51
N LYS A 168 -0.25 -69.43 -15.63
CA LYS A 168 -1.09 -70.23 -16.55
C LYS A 168 -0.28 -70.94 -17.66
N GLY A 169 1.05 -70.82 -17.66
CA GLY A 169 1.91 -71.38 -18.72
C GLY A 169 1.81 -70.67 -20.08
N ARG A 170 1.13 -69.52 -20.16
CA ARG A 170 0.92 -68.76 -21.41
C ARG A 170 2.05 -67.76 -21.71
N PHE A 171 3.05 -67.68 -20.83
CA PHE A 171 4.22 -66.80 -20.97
C PHE A 171 5.42 -67.45 -20.27
N VAL A 172 6.49 -67.70 -21.02
CA VAL A 172 7.76 -68.25 -20.50
C VAL A 172 8.78 -67.12 -20.42
N PRO A 173 9.21 -66.70 -19.22
CA PRO A 173 10.22 -65.65 -19.09
C PRO A 173 11.56 -66.17 -19.63
N GLY A 174 12.12 -65.50 -20.64
CA GLY A 174 13.44 -65.81 -21.21
C GLY A 174 13.44 -66.45 -22.61
N ILE A 175 12.28 -66.68 -23.22
CA ILE A 175 12.18 -67.05 -24.65
C ILE A 175 11.58 -65.85 -25.38
N ASN A 176 12.46 -64.93 -25.81
CA ASN A 176 12.23 -63.93 -26.85
C ASN A 176 13.56 -63.28 -27.23
#